data_AF-A0A661W061-F1
#
_entry.id   AF-A0A661W061-F1
#
_cell.length_a   1.000
_cell.length_b   1.000
_cell.length_c   1.000
_cell.angle_alpha   90.00
_cell.angle_beta   90.00
_cell.angle_gamma   90.00
#
_symmetry.space_group_name_H-M   'P 1'
#
loop_
_entity.id
_entity.type
_entity.pdbx_description
1 polymer ?
#
loop_
_entity_poly.entity_id
_entity_poly.type
_entity_poly.pdbx_seq_one_letter_code
_entity_poly.pdbx_strand_id
1 'polypeptide(L)'
;MIGGTHGKILHVDLTTGDVRVERPDDDFYRLLVGGRAVVSYLLLRDLPPRTNPLSPDNLLIFAPGIMQGSNFPGAGRHGVGGKSPLTGALGSSE
;
A
#
# COMPACT_ATOMS: atom_id res chain seq x y z
N MET A 1 4.85 -11.20 -15.57
CA MET A 1 4.27 -9.87 -15.27
C MET A 1 2.83 -9.91 -15.68
N ILE A 2 1.94 -9.94 -14.69
CA ILE A 2 0.51 -9.84 -14.90
C ILE A 2 0.14 -8.45 -15.40
N GLY A 3 -0.74 -8.38 -16.41
CA GLY A 3 -1.24 -7.11 -16.94
C GLY A 3 -1.97 -6.28 -15.88
N GLY A 4 -1.93 -4.95 -16.02
CA GLY A 4 -2.57 -4.01 -15.08
C GLY A 4 -1.69 -3.58 -13.90
N THR A 5 -0.49 -4.14 -13.75
CA THR A 5 0.44 -3.74 -12.68
C THR A 5 1.80 -3.35 -13.23
N HIS A 6 2.53 -2.53 -12.49
CA HIS A 6 3.92 -2.20 -12.79
C HIS A 6 4.93 -3.17 -12.15
N GLY A 7 4.46 -4.15 -11.36
CA GLY A 7 5.30 -5.12 -10.67
C GLY A 7 6.31 -4.52 -9.69
N LYS A 8 6.02 -3.33 -9.15
CA LYS A 8 6.92 -2.55 -8.30
C LYS A 8 6.16 -1.91 -7.15
N ILE A 9 6.81 -1.89 -5.98
CA ILE A 9 6.42 -1.10 -4.82
C ILE A 9 7.60 -0.19 -4.47
N LEU A 10 7.36 1.11 -4.42
CA LEU A 10 8.36 2.08 -3.98
C LEU A 10 8.29 2.23 -2.46
N HIS A 11 9.40 2.01 -1.79
CA HIS A 11 9.57 2.25 -0.37
C HIS A 11 10.41 3.51 -0.19
N VAL A 12 9.92 4.44 0.62
CA VAL A 12 10.57 5.72 0.91
C VAL A 12 10.65 5.90 2.42
N ASP A 13 11.87 5.99 2.95
CA ASP A 13 12.10 6.39 4.34
C ASP A 13 12.23 7.92 4.39
N LEU A 14 11.28 8.58 5.05
CA LEU A 14 11.28 10.05 5.16
C LEU A 14 12.24 10.58 6.23
N THR A 15 12.76 9.71 7.10
CA THR A 15 13.75 10.04 8.13
C THR A 15 15.15 10.08 7.52
N THR A 16 15.51 9.09 6.71
CA THR A 16 16.85 8.99 6.10
C THR A 16 16.90 9.55 4.68
N GLY A 17 15.76 9.59 3.98
CA GLY A 17 15.68 9.91 2.55
C GLY A 17 15.95 8.70 1.65
N ASP A 18 16.12 7.50 2.20
CA ASP A 18 16.40 6.30 1.41
C ASP A 18 15.20 5.89 0.57
N VAL A 19 15.49 5.46 -0.65
CA VAL A 19 14.49 4.99 -1.61
C VAL A 19 14.90 3.63 -2.16
N ARG A 20 13.99 2.65 -2.07
CA ARG A 20 14.20 1.32 -2.66
C ARG A 20 12.96 0.82 -3.38
N VAL A 21 13.16 -0.06 -4.35
CA VAL A 21 12.08 -0.69 -5.11
C VAL A 21 12.00 -2.16 -4.74
N GLU A 22 10.85 -2.59 -4.21
CA GLU A 22 10.49 -4.00 -4.08
C GLU A 22 9.77 -4.47 -5.34
N ARG A 23 10.00 -5.73 -5.74
CA ARG A 23 9.36 -6.36 -6.90
C ARG A 23 8.68 -7.67 -6.47
N PRO A 24 7.44 -7.61 -5.97
CA PRO A 24 6.68 -8.81 -5.63
C PRO A 24 6.40 -9.66 -6.87
N ASP A 25 6.27 -10.96 -6.67
CA ASP A 25 5.86 -11.88 -7.73
C ASP A 25 4.40 -11.66 -8.16
N ASP A 26 4.03 -12.14 -9.35
CA ASP A 26 2.68 -11.96 -9.91
C ASP A 26 1.57 -12.48 -8.97
N ASP A 27 1.86 -13.47 -8.13
CA ASP A 27 0.89 -14.05 -7.19
C ASP A 27 0.44 -13.07 -6.10
N PHE A 28 1.30 -12.14 -5.70
CA PHE A 28 0.94 -11.04 -4.81
C PHE A 28 -0.22 -10.21 -5.39
N TYR A 29 -0.09 -9.84 -6.66
CA TYR A 29 -1.09 -9.02 -7.35
C TYR A 29 -2.35 -9.80 -7.71
N ARG A 30 -2.23 -11.10 -8.01
CA ARG A 30 -3.38 -11.99 -8.21
C ARG A 30 -4.22 -12.14 -6.94
N LEU A 31 -3.55 -12.23 -5.78
CA LEU A 31 -4.23 -12.41 -4.51
C LEU A 31 -4.86 -11.11 -3.99
N LEU A 32 -4.16 -9.98 -4.14
CA LEU A 32 -4.54 -8.74 -3.46
C LEU A 32 -5.23 -7.71 -4.36
N VAL A 33 -5.06 -7.74 -5.69
CA VAL A 33 -5.76 -6.87 -6.67
C VAL A 33 -5.50 -5.34 -6.51
N GLY A 34 -4.74 -4.91 -5.49
CA GLY A 34 -4.40 -3.51 -5.22
C GLY A 34 -5.19 -2.89 -4.07
N GLY A 35 -5.25 -1.56 -4.01
CA GLY A 35 -6.12 -0.82 -3.10
C GLY A 35 -5.93 -1.16 -1.61
N ARG A 36 -7.06 -1.16 -0.87
CA ARG A 36 -7.10 -1.49 0.57
C ARG A 36 -6.47 -2.84 0.92
N ALA A 37 -6.57 -3.84 0.04
CA ALA A 37 -6.03 -5.17 0.31
C ALA A 37 -4.49 -5.14 0.38
N VAL A 38 -3.84 -4.43 -0.55
CA VAL A 38 -2.39 -4.19 -0.50
C VAL A 38 -2.00 -3.38 0.74
N VAL A 39 -2.74 -2.32 1.08
CA VAL A 39 -2.50 -1.55 2.31
C VAL A 39 -2.53 -2.46 3.54
N SER A 40 -3.58 -3.27 3.67
CA SER A 40 -3.79 -4.14 4.83
C SER A 40 -2.70 -5.20 4.95
N TYR A 41 -2.33 -5.82 3.83
CA TYR A 41 -1.28 -6.82 3.78
C TYR A 41 0.08 -6.24 4.19
N LEU A 42 0.45 -5.09 3.63
CA LEU A 42 1.73 -4.46 3.93
C LEU A 42 1.79 -3.98 5.39
N LEU A 43 0.70 -3.46 5.95
CA LEU A 43 0.66 -3.15 7.38
C LEU A 43 0.82 -4.41 8.24
N LEU A 44 0.20 -5.53 7.87
CA LEU A 44 0.36 -6.78 8.60
C LEU A 44 1.80 -7.32 8.51
N ARG A 45 2.44 -7.17 7.35
CA ARG A 45 3.79 -7.68 7.07
C ARG A 45 4.89 -6.81 7.69
N ASP A 46 4.76 -5.50 7.55
CA ASP A 46 5.88 -4.56 7.74
C ASP A 46 5.72 -3.62 8.94
N LEU A 47 4.51 -3.43 9.47
CA LEU A 47 4.31 -2.55 10.63
C LEU A 47 4.62 -3.30 11.93
N PRO A 48 5.53 -2.81 12.78
CA PRO A 48 5.78 -3.43 14.07
C PRO A 48 4.51 -3.50 14.93
N PRO A 49 4.32 -4.58 15.71
CA PRO A 49 3.19 -4.67 16.62
C PRO A 49 3.27 -3.56 17.67
N ARG A 50 2.11 -3.02 18.06
CA ARG A 50 1.97 -1.94 19.05
C ARG A 50 2.59 -0.59 18.66
N THR A 51 2.94 -0.37 17.38
CA THR A 51 3.39 0.97 16.89
C THR A 51 2.40 2.07 17.26
N ASN A 52 2.91 3.21 17.74
CA ASN A 52 2.11 4.41 17.95
C ASN A 52 1.71 4.98 16.56
N PRO A 53 0.41 5.20 16.28
CA PRO A 53 -0.05 5.65 14.97
C PRO A 53 0.48 7.01 14.53
N LEU A 54 0.99 7.85 15.45
CA LEU A 54 1.60 9.14 15.10
C LEU A 54 3.14 9.13 15.20
N SER A 55 3.75 7.96 15.38
CA SER A 55 5.21 7.83 15.37
C SER A 55 5.77 7.69 13.94
N PRO A 56 7.06 7.99 13.73
CA PRO A 56 7.75 7.76 12.45
C PRO A 56 7.70 6.31 11.95
N ASP A 57 7.48 5.34 12.84
CA ASP A 57 7.41 3.92 12.50
C ASP A 57 6.09 3.51 11.84
N ASN A 58 5.07 4.40 11.83
CA ASN A 58 3.83 4.10 11.13
C ASN A 58 4.01 4.20 9.62
N LEU A 59 3.34 3.33 8.87
CA LEU A 59 3.40 3.30 7.42
C LEU A 59 2.22 4.06 6.83
N LEU A 60 2.51 4.98 5.90
CA LEU A 60 1.51 5.62 5.04
C LEU A 60 1.64 5.03 3.63
N ILE A 61 0.63 4.30 3.20
CA ILE A 61 0.69 3.47 2.00
C ILE A 61 -0.31 3.99 0.97
N PHE A 62 0.18 4.25 -0.24
CA PHE A 62 -0.62 4.58 -1.42
C PHE A 62 -0.63 3.37 -2.35
N ALA A 63 -1.81 2.78 -2.54
CA ALA A 63 -1.97 1.56 -3.33
C ALA A 63 -3.06 1.74 -4.40
N PRO A 64 -2.71 1.92 -5.68
CA PRO A 64 -3.68 1.90 -6.75
C PRO A 64 -4.30 0.51 -6.94
N GLY A 65 -5.50 0.44 -7.51
CA GLY A 65 -6.06 -0.81 -8.03
C GLY A 65 -5.39 -1.22 -9.35
N ILE A 66 -5.45 -2.50 -9.73
CA ILE A 66 -4.85 -3.00 -10.99
C ILE A 66 -5.44 -2.40 -12.29
N MET A 67 -6.58 -1.72 -12.20
CA MET A 67 -7.19 -1.04 -13.35
C MET A 67 -6.80 0.44 -13.44
N GLN A 68 -6.07 0.97 -12.45
CA GLN A 68 -5.64 2.36 -12.42
C GLN A 68 -4.74 2.68 -13.62
N GLY A 69 -5.04 3.78 -14.31
CA GLY A 69 -4.29 4.22 -15.50
C GLY A 69 -4.72 3.54 -16.80
N SER A 70 -5.73 2.66 -16.74
CA SER A 70 -6.40 2.14 -17.95
C SER A 70 -7.51 3.08 -18.42
N ASN A 71 -8.07 2.77 -19.59
CA ASN A 71 -9.16 3.51 -20.22
C ASN A 71 -10.54 3.12 -19.66
N PHE A 72 -10.60 2.29 -18.62
CA PHE A 72 -11.84 1.76 -18.07
C PHE A 72 -12.57 2.85 -17.25
N PRO A 73 -13.82 3.21 -17.60
CA PRO A 73 -14.55 4.25 -16.89
C PRO A 73 -14.69 3.94 -15.39
N GLY A 74 -14.37 4.93 -14.54
CA GLY A 74 -14.48 4.80 -13.09
C GLY A 74 -13.33 4.05 -12.40
N ALA A 75 -12.34 3.54 -13.13
CA ALA A 75 -11.18 2.82 -12.56
C ALA A 75 -10.04 3.74 -12.07
N GLY A 76 -10.34 4.99 -11.71
CA GLY A 76 -9.36 6.00 -11.30
C GLY A 76 -9.06 6.06 -9.79
N ARG A 77 -9.45 5.05 -9.01
CA ARG A 77 -9.34 5.06 -7.54
C ARG A 77 -8.10 4.36 -7.00
N HIS A 78 -7.68 4.78 -5.82
CA HIS A 78 -6.56 4.21 -5.09
C HIS A 78 -6.85 4.22 -3.59
N GLY A 79 -6.34 3.21 -2.89
CA GLY A 79 -6.39 3.17 -1.43
C GLY A 79 -5.23 3.96 -0.83
N VAL A 80 -5.52 4.73 0.21
CA VAL A 80 -4.51 5.34 1.08
C VAL A 80 -4.76 4.90 2.50
N GLY A 81 -3.75 4.36 3.19
CA GLY A 81 -3.96 3.93 4.57
C GLY A 81 -2.71 3.65 5.38
N GLY A 82 -2.94 3.41 6.66
CA GLY A 82 -1.94 3.24 7.71
C GLY A 82 -2.61 2.79 9.01
N LYS A 83 -1.87 2.73 10.11
CA LYS A 83 -2.50 2.58 11.43
C LYS A 83 -3.19 3.88 11.81
N SER A 84 -4.50 3.82 12.09
CA SER A 84 -5.30 5.00 12.39
C SER A 84 -5.02 5.54 13.79
N PRO A 85 -4.79 6.85 13.97
CA PRO A 85 -4.70 7.46 15.29
C PRO A 85 -6.04 7.55 16.01
N LEU A 86 -7.16 7.55 15.28
CA LEU A 86 -8.49 7.63 15.86
C LEU A 86 -8.93 6.29 16.47
N THR A 87 -8.66 5.18 15.78
CA THR A 87 -9.19 3.86 16.16
C THR A 87 -8.12 2.90 16.66
N GLY A 88 -6.83 3.18 16.44
CA GLY A 88 -5.73 2.26 16.76
C GLY A 88 -5.65 1.02 15.86
N ALA A 89 -6.57 0.87 14.90
CA ALA A 89 -6.64 -0.24 13.95
C ALA A 89 -6.21 0.19 12.54
N LEU A 90 -6.41 -0.68 11.54
CA LEU A 90 -6.29 -0.32 10.13
C LEU A 90 -7.20 0.89 9.82
N GLY A 91 -6.61 1.97 9.31
CA GLY A 91 -7.31 3.08 8.67
C GLY A 91 -7.05 3.05 7.17
N SER A 92 -8.09 3.19 6.35
CA SER A 92 -7.93 3.35 4.91
C SER A 92 -9.06 4.17 4.29
N SER A 93 -8.73 4.96 3.29
CA SER A 93 -9.64 5.79 2.49
C SER A 93 -9.41 5.52 0.99
N GLU A 94 -10.41 5.79 0.16
CA GLU A 94 -10.39 5.59 -1.30
C GLU A 94 -10.99 6.77 -2.07
#